data_AF-A0A437P1C0-F1
#
_entry.id   AF-A0A437P1C0-F1
#
_cell.length_a   1.000
_cell.length_b   1.000
_cell.length_c   1.000
_cell.angle_alpha   90.00
_cell.angle_beta   90.00
_cell.angle_gamma   90.00
#
_symmetry.space_group_name_H-M   'P 1'
#
loop_
_entity.id
_entity.type
_entity.pdbx_description
1 polymer ?
#
loop_
_entity_poly.entity_id
_entity_poly.type
_entity_poly.pdbx_seq_one_letter_code
_entity_poly.pdbx_strand_id
1 'polypeptide(L)'
;MPLPFQSPEGLSRRARYFVEAHGLRVPRRDLTLCRAVWLERGIPAAEIDRAVAFQECWGGIALPPAPAYEGGPRVLEADAPEGSGADGWRFPAGGCRVSMAHGFMIGPGGEFGIDADRWTPLHASTGGWVEALALADHAGYWAKTITKIKGSAVEELDLDGFEPVSEVQGLADTWWRGKDSLIAVYRGEASGFDAPHCLRAHIYGGLDAWGLGGT
;
A
#
# COMPACT_ATOMS: atom_id res chain seq x y z
N MET A 1 7.27 -18.56 25.02
CA MET A 1 6.39 -17.37 24.94
C MET A 1 6.49 -16.85 23.52
N PRO A 2 5.38 -16.66 22.76
CA PRO A 2 5.46 -15.99 21.47
C PRO A 2 6.01 -14.59 21.70
N LEU A 3 6.97 -14.15 20.88
CA LEU A 3 7.45 -12.77 20.93
C LEU A 3 6.25 -11.85 20.64
N PRO A 4 6.05 -10.77 21.42
CA PRO A 4 4.99 -9.82 21.14
C PRO A 4 5.20 -9.26 19.73
N PHE A 5 4.09 -9.10 19.02
CA PHE A 5 4.08 -8.48 17.71
C PHE A 5 4.65 -7.07 17.83
N GLN A 6 5.83 -6.82 17.24
CA GLN A 6 6.40 -5.49 17.15
C GLN A 6 6.08 -4.93 15.76
N SER A 7 5.29 -3.87 15.74
CA SER A 7 5.01 -3.10 14.53
C SER A 7 6.30 -2.53 13.95
N PRO A 8 6.40 -2.39 12.62
CA PRO A 8 7.45 -1.62 11.97
C PRO A 8 7.63 -0.23 12.61
N GLU A 9 8.89 0.20 12.72
CA GLU A 9 9.22 1.55 13.19
C GLU A 9 8.79 2.61 12.17
N GLY A 10 8.61 3.85 12.63
CA GLY A 10 8.24 4.97 11.75
C GLY A 10 6.77 5.02 11.34
N LEU A 11 5.94 4.04 11.72
CA LEU A 11 4.50 4.11 11.50
C LEU A 11 3.83 5.19 12.34
N SER A 12 2.80 5.82 11.76
CA SER A 12 1.90 6.67 12.52
C SER A 12 1.23 5.86 13.64
N ARG A 13 0.66 6.57 14.62
CA ARG A 13 -0.06 5.92 15.72
C ARG A 13 -1.24 5.07 15.22
N ARG A 14 -1.94 5.52 14.18
CA ARG A 14 -3.09 4.82 13.60
C ARG A 14 -2.66 3.56 12.85
N ALA A 15 -1.69 3.67 11.93
CA ALA A 15 -1.10 2.50 11.26
C ALA A 15 -0.55 1.47 12.26
N ARG A 16 0.18 1.92 13.28
CA ARG A 16 0.70 1.02 14.33
C ARG A 16 -0.41 0.27 15.03
N TYR A 17 -1.44 0.97 15.50
CA TYR A 17 -2.58 0.36 16.16
C TYR A 17 -3.30 -0.63 15.25
N PHE A 18 -3.54 -0.26 13.99
CA PHE A 18 -4.18 -1.13 13.01
C PHE A 18 -3.41 -2.44 12.80
N VAL A 19 -2.09 -2.34 12.65
CA VAL A 19 -1.21 -3.50 12.44
C VAL A 19 -1.14 -4.38 13.69
N GLU A 20 -1.10 -3.80 14.89
CA GLU A 20 -1.17 -4.52 16.16
C GLU A 20 -2.52 -5.20 16.42
N ALA A 21 -3.63 -4.55 16.06
CA ALA A 21 -4.98 -5.04 16.33
C ALA A 21 -5.47 -6.07 15.31
N HIS A 22 -5.06 -5.92 14.03
CA HIS A 22 -5.61 -6.70 12.93
C HIS A 22 -4.58 -7.52 12.15
N GLY A 23 -3.28 -7.27 12.37
CA GLY A 23 -2.21 -7.99 11.69
C GLY A 23 -2.05 -9.42 12.18
N LEU A 24 -1.87 -10.35 11.25
CA LEU A 24 -1.46 -11.73 11.54
C LEU A 24 -0.02 -11.93 11.11
N ARG A 25 0.78 -12.61 11.95
CA ARG A 25 2.12 -13.05 11.56
C ARG A 25 2.08 -14.49 11.07
N VAL A 26 2.67 -14.70 9.89
CA VAL A 26 2.93 -16.02 9.33
C VAL A 26 4.43 -16.25 9.20
N PRO A 27 4.89 -17.52 9.08
CA PRO A 27 6.29 -17.79 8.82
C PRO A 27 6.79 -17.04 7.57
N ARG A 28 7.94 -16.37 7.70
CA ARG A 28 8.61 -15.68 6.60
C ARG A 28 9.86 -16.44 6.18
N ARG A 29 10.23 -16.37 4.90
CA ARG A 29 11.51 -16.91 4.43
C ARG A 29 12.67 -16.03 4.87
N ASP A 30 13.83 -16.65 5.07
CA ASP A 30 15.09 -15.95 5.24
C ASP A 30 15.77 -15.74 3.87
N LEU A 31 15.70 -14.52 3.35
CA LEU A 31 16.24 -14.17 2.05
C LEU A 31 17.78 -14.02 2.05
N THR A 32 18.42 -13.97 3.23
CA THR A 32 19.89 -13.93 3.29
C THR A 32 20.51 -15.19 2.66
N LEU A 33 19.79 -16.32 2.73
CA LEU A 33 20.17 -17.59 2.12
C LEU A 33 20.16 -17.54 0.59
N CYS A 34 19.44 -16.60 -0.02
CA CYS A 34 19.36 -16.44 -1.48
C CYS A 34 20.46 -15.55 -2.06
N ARG A 35 21.26 -14.87 -1.21
CA ARG A 35 22.22 -13.84 -1.64
C ARG A 35 23.20 -14.34 -2.71
N ALA A 36 23.85 -15.48 -2.49
CA ALA A 36 24.84 -16.00 -3.43
C ALA A 36 24.23 -16.25 -4.81
N VAL A 37 23.06 -16.90 -4.85
CA VAL A 37 22.35 -17.21 -6.09
C VAL A 37 21.90 -15.95 -6.82
N TRP A 38 21.47 -14.91 -6.10
CA TRP A 38 21.06 -13.64 -6.70
C TRP A 38 22.23 -12.83 -7.24
N LEU A 39 23.38 -12.83 -6.55
CA LEU A 39 24.61 -12.22 -7.06
C LEU A 39 25.10 -12.89 -8.34
N GLU A 40 25.05 -14.24 -8.41
CA GLU A 40 25.39 -15.00 -9.61
C GLU A 40 24.49 -14.66 -10.81
N ARG A 41 23.24 -14.23 -10.55
CA ARG A 41 22.30 -13.76 -11.57
C ARG A 41 22.48 -12.29 -11.97
N GLY A 42 23.47 -11.61 -11.39
CA GLY A 42 23.78 -10.21 -11.68
C GLY A 42 22.90 -9.20 -10.95
N ILE A 43 22.14 -9.62 -9.93
CA ILE A 43 21.39 -8.69 -9.08
C ILE A 43 22.38 -7.92 -8.20
N PRO A 44 22.36 -6.57 -8.20
CA PRO A 44 23.27 -5.79 -7.38
C PRO A 44 23.10 -6.07 -5.88
N ALA A 45 24.20 -6.13 -5.15
CA ALA A 45 24.20 -6.39 -3.70
C ALA A 45 23.27 -5.44 -2.93
N ALA A 46 23.25 -4.16 -3.30
CA ALA A 46 22.40 -3.14 -2.67
C ALA A 46 20.90 -3.44 -2.82
N GLU A 47 20.48 -4.02 -3.94
CA GLU A 47 19.07 -4.37 -4.19
C GLU A 47 18.67 -5.63 -3.41
N ILE A 48 19.61 -6.58 -3.27
CA ILE A 48 19.45 -7.73 -2.38
C ILE A 48 19.30 -7.25 -0.93
N ASP A 49 20.14 -6.32 -0.48
CA ASP A 49 20.11 -5.78 0.88
C ASP A 49 18.78 -5.08 1.17
N ARG A 50 18.22 -4.37 0.18
CA ARG A 50 16.89 -3.74 0.28
C ARG A 50 15.75 -4.76 0.41
N ALA A 51 15.77 -5.82 -0.39
CA ALA A 51 14.78 -6.89 -0.29
C ALA A 51 14.86 -7.63 1.06
N VAL A 52 16.07 -7.88 1.55
CA VAL A 52 16.29 -8.48 2.89
C VAL A 52 15.77 -7.56 4.00
N ALA A 53 16.10 -6.26 3.97
CA ALA A 53 15.62 -5.30 4.96
C ALA A 53 14.09 -5.19 4.96
N PHE A 54 13.47 -5.19 3.78
CA PHE A 54 12.00 -5.26 3.68
C PHE A 54 11.45 -6.55 4.30
N GLN A 55 12.05 -7.71 4.00
CA GLN A 55 11.62 -8.99 4.55
C GLN A 55 11.75 -9.05 6.07
N GLU A 56 12.78 -8.44 6.65
CA GLU A 56 12.95 -8.37 8.10
C GLU A 56 11.88 -7.51 8.76
N CYS A 57 11.55 -6.38 8.14
CA CYS A 57 10.59 -5.42 8.67
C CYS A 57 9.13 -5.87 8.48
N TRP A 58 8.78 -6.21 7.23
CA TRP A 58 7.41 -6.43 6.77
C TRP A 58 7.08 -7.90 6.48
N GLY A 59 8.09 -8.74 6.29
CA GLY A 59 7.92 -10.13 5.88
C GLY A 59 7.02 -10.92 6.83
N GLY A 60 6.04 -11.62 6.26
CA GLY A 60 5.09 -12.47 6.99
C GLY A 60 3.98 -11.69 7.70
N ILE A 61 3.77 -10.41 7.43
CA ILE A 61 2.59 -9.67 7.92
C ILE A 61 1.43 -9.85 6.94
N ALA A 62 0.33 -10.42 7.41
CA ALA A 62 -0.94 -10.42 6.71
C ALA A 62 -1.87 -9.38 7.34
N LEU A 63 -2.33 -8.41 6.55
CA LEU A 63 -3.28 -7.38 6.97
C LEU A 63 -4.69 -7.70 6.46
N PRO A 64 -5.74 -7.04 6.98
CA PRO A 64 -7.07 -7.06 6.37
C PRO A 64 -7.04 -6.67 4.88
N PRO A 65 -7.99 -7.17 4.06
CA PRO A 65 -8.06 -6.80 2.65
C PRO A 65 -8.26 -5.30 2.46
N ALA A 66 -7.48 -4.70 1.56
CA ALA A 66 -7.70 -3.32 1.13
C ALA A 66 -9.04 -3.16 0.38
N PRO A 67 -9.70 -2.00 0.49
CA PRO A 67 -10.96 -1.76 -0.23
C PRO A 67 -10.77 -1.58 -1.75
N ALA A 68 -9.52 -1.41 -2.22
CA ALA A 68 -9.12 -1.35 -3.63
C ALA A 68 -8.06 -2.44 -3.93
N TYR A 69 -7.70 -2.60 -5.21
CA TYR A 69 -6.73 -3.61 -5.70
C TYR A 69 -7.02 -5.03 -5.23
N GLU A 70 -8.30 -5.41 -5.24
CA GLU A 70 -8.75 -6.78 -4.96
C GLU A 70 -8.24 -7.30 -3.61
N GLY A 71 -8.08 -6.38 -2.66
CA GLY A 71 -7.65 -6.66 -1.30
C GLY A 71 -6.16 -6.45 -1.01
N GLY A 72 -5.37 -5.97 -1.97
CA GLY A 72 -3.93 -5.76 -1.79
C GLY A 72 -3.13 -7.07 -1.66
N PRO A 73 -1.86 -7.01 -1.22
CA PRO A 73 -1.08 -8.21 -0.95
C PRO A 73 -1.73 -9.05 0.15
N ARG A 74 -1.71 -10.37 -0.05
CA ARG A 74 -2.24 -11.34 0.92
C ARG A 74 -1.38 -11.41 2.18
N VAL A 75 -0.07 -11.46 1.97
CA VAL A 75 0.99 -11.43 2.98
C VAL A 75 2.09 -10.57 2.40
N LEU A 76 2.59 -9.61 3.17
CA LEU A 76 3.78 -8.85 2.79
C LEU A 76 4.99 -9.77 2.82
N GLU A 77 5.67 -9.90 1.69
CA GLU A 77 6.86 -10.74 1.54
C GLU A 77 7.68 -10.21 0.36
N ALA A 78 9.01 -10.16 0.54
CA ALA A 78 9.93 -9.90 -0.56
C ALA A 78 10.37 -11.19 -1.26
N ASP A 79 10.73 -11.06 -2.53
CA ASP A 79 11.40 -12.10 -3.31
C ASP A 79 12.53 -11.45 -4.14
N ALA A 80 13.10 -12.20 -5.07
CA ALA A 80 14.19 -11.78 -5.93
C ALA A 80 13.91 -10.40 -6.57
N PRO A 81 14.86 -9.46 -6.48
CA PRO A 81 14.77 -8.22 -7.24
C PRO A 81 14.76 -8.47 -8.74
N GLU A 82 13.96 -7.67 -9.43
CA GLU A 82 13.73 -7.69 -10.88
C GLU A 82 13.93 -6.28 -11.45
N GLY A 83 14.29 -6.22 -12.73
CA GLY A 83 14.53 -4.96 -13.44
C GLY A 83 15.97 -4.81 -13.91
N SER A 84 16.36 -3.56 -14.13
CA SER A 84 17.65 -3.21 -14.72
C SER A 84 18.15 -1.88 -14.17
N GLY A 85 19.42 -1.54 -14.41
CA GLY A 85 19.94 -0.21 -14.06
C GLY A 85 19.26 0.94 -14.82
N ALA A 86 18.63 0.65 -15.98
CA ALA A 86 17.93 1.65 -16.78
C ALA A 86 16.46 1.83 -16.34
N ASP A 87 15.79 0.73 -16.01
CA ASP A 87 14.35 0.71 -15.68
C ASP A 87 14.08 0.82 -14.17
N GLY A 88 15.14 0.75 -13.37
CA GLY A 88 15.07 0.70 -11.92
C GLY A 88 14.82 -0.71 -11.39
N TRP A 89 15.54 -1.06 -10.32
CA TRP A 89 15.34 -2.32 -9.60
C TRP A 89 14.14 -2.23 -8.68
N ARG A 90 13.35 -3.30 -8.70
CA ARG A 90 12.12 -3.47 -7.92
C ARG A 90 12.11 -4.87 -7.34
N PHE A 91 11.32 -5.12 -6.31
CA PHE A 91 11.12 -6.48 -5.80
C PHE A 91 9.67 -6.67 -5.34
N PRO A 92 9.15 -7.91 -5.36
CA PRO A 92 7.78 -8.18 -4.91
C PRO A 92 7.52 -7.69 -3.49
N ALA A 93 6.31 -7.19 -3.24
CA ALA A 93 5.83 -6.78 -1.92
C ALA A 93 4.77 -7.75 -1.36
N GLY A 94 4.66 -8.93 -1.96
CA GLY A 94 3.73 -9.99 -1.57
C GLY A 94 2.84 -10.47 -2.71
N GLY A 95 2.34 -11.70 -2.57
CA GLY A 95 1.43 -12.28 -3.56
C GLY A 95 0.02 -11.67 -3.48
N CYS A 96 -0.63 -11.53 -4.63
CA CYS A 96 -2.03 -11.08 -4.71
C CYS A 96 -2.98 -12.07 -4.02
N ARG A 97 -4.10 -11.57 -3.50
CA ARG A 97 -5.15 -12.42 -2.89
C ARG A 97 -5.91 -13.25 -3.92
N VAL A 98 -6.01 -12.72 -5.13
CA VAL A 98 -6.62 -13.33 -6.30
C VAL A 98 -5.69 -13.16 -7.50
N SER A 99 -5.92 -13.90 -8.58
CA SER A 99 -5.15 -13.72 -9.81
C SER A 99 -5.48 -12.37 -10.43
N MET A 100 -4.45 -11.57 -10.72
CA MET A 100 -4.54 -10.19 -11.20
C MET A 100 -3.62 -9.97 -12.40
N ALA A 101 -3.89 -8.91 -13.17
CA ALA A 101 -3.05 -8.45 -14.28
C ALA A 101 -1.87 -7.56 -13.84
N HIS A 102 -1.68 -7.38 -12.52
CA HIS A 102 -0.57 -6.63 -11.93
C HIS A 102 -0.06 -7.34 -10.67
N GLY A 103 1.19 -7.05 -10.29
CA GLY A 103 1.79 -7.46 -9.02
C GLY A 103 2.03 -6.27 -8.08
N PHE A 104 2.13 -6.51 -6.77
CA PHE A 104 2.55 -5.49 -5.81
C PHE A 104 4.07 -5.50 -5.66
N MET A 105 4.72 -4.35 -5.80
CA MET A 105 6.18 -4.24 -5.77
C MET A 105 6.64 -3.10 -4.89
N ILE A 106 7.90 -3.18 -4.46
CA ILE A 106 8.65 -2.08 -3.88
C ILE A 106 9.55 -1.45 -4.95
N GLY A 107 9.37 -0.15 -5.16
CA GLY A 107 10.10 0.70 -6.09
C GLY A 107 11.53 1.01 -5.66
N PRO A 108 12.38 1.56 -6.55
CA PRO A 108 13.78 1.88 -6.25
C PRO A 108 13.95 2.88 -5.09
N GLY A 109 12.98 3.77 -4.86
CA GLY A 109 12.97 4.70 -3.73
C GLY A 109 12.33 4.13 -2.46
N GLY A 110 11.85 2.87 -2.50
CA GLY A 110 11.07 2.25 -1.42
C GLY A 110 9.56 2.44 -1.54
N GLU A 111 9.08 2.94 -2.69
CA GLU A 111 7.66 3.18 -2.94
C GLU A 111 6.88 1.87 -2.94
N PHE A 112 5.70 1.87 -2.35
CA PHE A 112 4.76 0.76 -2.52
C PHE A 112 3.93 1.02 -3.78
N GLY A 113 3.97 0.10 -4.73
CA GLY A 113 3.33 0.30 -6.04
C GLY A 113 2.80 -0.98 -6.66
N ILE A 114 2.24 -0.83 -7.87
CA ILE A 114 1.87 -1.94 -8.73
C ILE A 114 2.73 -1.98 -9.99
N ASP A 115 3.08 -3.19 -10.41
CA ASP A 115 3.69 -3.46 -11.70
C ASP A 115 2.64 -4.04 -12.64
N ALA A 116 2.16 -3.19 -13.54
CA ALA A 116 1.17 -3.45 -14.58
C ALA A 116 1.86 -3.33 -15.95
N ASP A 117 1.20 -2.77 -16.98
CA ASP A 117 1.89 -2.40 -18.22
C ASP A 117 2.95 -1.32 -17.97
N ARG A 118 2.72 -0.49 -16.94
CA ARG A 118 3.65 0.53 -16.44
C ARG A 118 3.77 0.45 -14.93
N TRP A 119 5.01 0.51 -14.44
CA TRP A 119 5.28 0.71 -13.01
C TRP A 119 4.55 1.95 -12.51
N THR A 120 3.74 1.77 -11.47
CA THR A 120 2.96 2.86 -10.88
C THR A 120 3.12 2.86 -9.36
N PRO A 121 3.90 3.82 -8.80
CA PRO A 121 4.02 3.96 -7.36
C PRO A 121 2.71 4.52 -6.78
N LEU A 122 2.13 3.82 -5.81
CA LEU A 122 0.87 4.21 -5.17
C LEU A 122 1.11 5.13 -3.98
N HIS A 123 2.08 4.76 -3.14
CA HIS A 123 2.50 5.46 -1.94
C HIS A 123 4.03 5.53 -1.87
N ALA A 124 4.58 6.60 -1.30
CA ALA A 124 6.02 6.79 -1.20
C ALA A 124 6.72 5.76 -0.30
N SER A 125 5.96 5.02 0.52
CA SER A 125 6.47 3.89 1.31
C SER A 125 5.40 2.86 1.61
N THR A 126 5.82 1.66 2.01
CA THR A 126 4.91 0.64 2.58
C THR A 126 4.17 1.15 3.82
N GLY A 127 4.83 1.99 4.63
CA GLY A 127 4.18 2.63 5.77
C GLY A 127 3.02 3.53 5.35
N GLY A 128 3.19 4.30 4.27
CA GLY A 128 2.12 5.13 3.69
C GLY A 128 0.94 4.30 3.15
N TRP A 129 1.22 3.16 2.51
CA TRP A 129 0.17 2.23 2.09
C TRP A 129 -0.59 1.62 3.27
N VAL A 130 0.12 1.20 4.32
CA VAL A 130 -0.50 0.70 5.56
C VAL A 130 -1.32 1.78 6.26
N GLU A 131 -0.85 3.02 6.23
CA GLU A 131 -1.59 4.16 6.75
C GLU A 131 -2.91 4.39 6.00
N ALA A 132 -2.89 4.31 4.66
CA ALA A 132 -4.10 4.38 3.85
C ALA A 132 -5.08 3.24 4.16
N LEU A 133 -4.56 2.02 4.39
CA LEU A 133 -5.36 0.87 4.77
C LEU A 133 -6.01 1.06 6.15
N ALA A 134 -5.25 1.51 7.13
CA ALA A 134 -5.74 1.80 8.48
C ALA A 134 -6.80 2.91 8.48
N LEU A 135 -6.59 3.95 7.67
CA LEU A 135 -7.56 5.04 7.52
C LEU A 135 -8.85 4.55 6.86
N ALA A 136 -8.76 3.65 5.89
CA ALA A 136 -9.95 3.06 5.25
C ALA A 136 -10.75 2.15 6.17
N ASP A 137 -10.07 1.36 7.00
CA ASP A 137 -10.71 0.52 8.01
C ASP A 137 -11.46 1.37 9.04
N HIS A 138 -10.78 2.39 9.60
CA HIS A 138 -11.38 3.34 10.55
C HIS A 138 -12.57 4.08 9.94
N ALA A 139 -12.39 4.69 8.77
CA ALA A 139 -13.46 5.42 8.09
C ALA A 139 -14.63 4.50 7.72
N GLY A 140 -14.34 3.26 7.32
CA GLY A 140 -15.34 2.25 7.01
C GLY A 140 -16.22 1.86 8.20
N TYR A 141 -15.67 1.93 9.42
CA TYR A 141 -16.41 1.65 10.64
C TYR A 141 -17.31 2.82 11.09
N TRP A 142 -16.85 4.06 10.92
CA TRP A 142 -17.53 5.25 11.48
C TRP A 142 -18.38 6.04 10.50
N ALA A 143 -18.17 5.90 9.20
CA ALA A 143 -18.92 6.66 8.20
C ALA A 143 -20.40 6.25 8.21
N LYS A 144 -21.28 7.24 8.06
CA LYS A 144 -22.72 6.99 7.85
C LYS A 144 -23.01 6.50 6.45
N THR A 145 -22.20 6.92 5.49
CA THR A 145 -22.32 6.54 4.08
C THR A 145 -20.94 6.24 3.49
N ILE A 146 -20.90 5.27 2.58
CA ILE A 146 -19.72 4.97 1.77
C ILE A 146 -20.16 4.94 0.31
N THR A 147 -19.84 6.00 -0.42
CA THR A 147 -20.16 6.11 -1.86
C THR A 147 -18.95 5.70 -2.67
N LYS A 148 -19.14 4.80 -3.64
CA LYS A 148 -18.07 4.34 -4.55
C LYS A 148 -18.38 4.81 -5.96
N ILE A 149 -17.43 5.52 -6.56
CA ILE A 149 -17.54 6.03 -7.92
C ILE A 149 -16.34 5.60 -8.76
N LYS A 150 -16.50 5.60 -10.09
CA LYS A 150 -15.50 5.15 -11.06
C LYS A 150 -15.48 6.02 -12.31
N GLY A 151 -14.38 5.95 -13.05
CA GLY A 151 -14.21 6.61 -14.35
C GLY A 151 -14.35 8.14 -14.25
N SER A 152 -15.01 8.75 -15.23
CA SER A 152 -15.15 10.20 -15.34
C SER A 152 -15.80 10.86 -14.13
N ALA A 153 -16.68 10.15 -13.40
CA ALA A 153 -17.29 10.68 -12.18
C ALA A 153 -16.25 11.01 -11.09
N VAL A 154 -15.07 10.38 -11.12
CA VAL A 154 -13.97 10.67 -10.19
C VAL A 154 -13.22 11.95 -10.60
N GLU A 155 -13.17 12.27 -11.89
CA GLU A 155 -12.55 13.49 -12.41
C GLU A 155 -13.41 14.72 -12.11
N GLU A 156 -14.73 14.53 -12.00
CA GLU A 156 -15.71 15.54 -11.60
C GLU A 156 -15.76 15.78 -10.08
N LEU A 157 -14.95 15.08 -9.28
CA LEU A 157 -14.89 15.32 -7.84
C LEU A 157 -14.31 16.70 -7.55
N ASP A 158 -15.13 17.54 -6.93
CA ASP A 158 -14.68 18.78 -6.32
C ASP A 158 -13.97 18.47 -4.98
N LEU A 159 -12.67 18.74 -4.95
CA LEU A 159 -11.83 18.60 -3.75
C LEU A 159 -11.51 19.96 -3.13
N ASP A 160 -12.14 21.05 -3.60
CA ASP A 160 -11.96 22.37 -3.02
C ASP A 160 -12.43 22.37 -1.56
N GLY A 161 -11.57 22.90 -0.68
CA GLY A 161 -11.80 22.88 0.76
C GLY A 161 -11.50 21.56 1.46
N PHE A 162 -10.98 20.55 0.75
CA PHE A 162 -10.38 19.38 1.36
C PHE A 162 -8.86 19.55 1.53
N GLU A 163 -8.34 19.01 2.62
CA GLU A 163 -6.89 18.97 2.89
C GLU A 163 -6.32 17.59 2.56
N PRO A 164 -5.14 17.49 1.93
CA PRO A 164 -4.50 16.21 1.69
C PRO A 164 -4.07 15.56 3.01
N VAL A 165 -4.31 14.26 3.16
CA VAL A 165 -3.84 13.47 4.30
C VAL A 165 -2.39 13.06 4.06
N SER A 166 -1.45 13.88 4.54
CA SER A 166 -0.01 13.67 4.29
C SER A 166 0.55 12.34 4.82
N GLU A 167 -0.06 11.79 5.87
CA GLU A 167 0.39 10.58 6.55
C GLU A 167 0.36 9.35 5.63
N VAL A 168 -0.57 9.32 4.66
CA VAL A 168 -0.65 8.22 3.68
C VAL A 168 0.47 8.27 2.65
N GLN A 169 1.23 9.37 2.57
CA GLN A 169 2.31 9.56 1.62
C GLN A 169 1.89 9.22 0.18
N GLY A 170 0.71 9.68 -0.21
CA GLY A 170 0.07 9.33 -1.47
C GLY A 170 0.85 9.84 -2.68
N LEU A 171 0.99 8.98 -3.70
CA LEU A 171 1.52 9.30 -5.01
C LEU A 171 0.39 9.21 -6.04
N ALA A 172 0.21 8.06 -6.69
CA ALA A 172 -0.98 7.85 -7.53
C ALA A 172 -2.26 7.80 -6.68
N ASP A 173 -2.18 7.19 -5.48
CA ASP A 173 -3.31 7.03 -4.59
C ASP A 173 -3.27 8.05 -3.47
N THR A 174 -4.32 8.87 -3.37
CA THR A 174 -4.36 10.02 -2.46
C THR A 174 -5.58 9.99 -1.56
N TRP A 175 -5.46 10.65 -0.41
CA TRP A 175 -6.51 10.80 0.56
C TRP A 175 -6.73 12.27 0.88
N TRP A 176 -7.99 12.64 1.06
CA TRP A 176 -8.45 14.01 1.27
C TRP A 176 -9.41 14.05 2.45
N ARG A 177 -9.21 15.02 3.34
CA ARG A 177 -10.00 15.23 4.55
C ARG A 177 -10.79 16.53 4.44
N GLY A 178 -12.11 16.40 4.48
CA GLY A 178 -13.04 17.52 4.50
C GLY A 178 -13.61 17.75 5.90
N LYS A 179 -14.68 18.55 5.96
CA LYS A 179 -15.36 18.90 7.22
C LYS A 179 -16.02 17.71 7.92
N ASP A 180 -16.60 16.79 7.16
CA ASP A 180 -17.36 15.63 7.64
C ASP A 180 -17.18 14.39 6.73
N SER A 181 -16.16 14.41 5.88
CA SER A 181 -15.89 13.34 4.93
C SER A 181 -14.41 13.08 4.70
N LEU A 182 -14.11 11.82 4.39
CA LEU A 182 -12.81 11.38 3.86
C LEU A 182 -13.01 10.86 2.44
N ILE A 183 -12.12 11.24 1.52
CA ILE A 183 -12.15 10.80 0.13
C ILE A 183 -10.83 10.10 -0.19
N ALA A 184 -10.91 8.82 -0.54
CA ALA A 184 -9.80 8.04 -1.06
C ALA A 184 -9.91 7.97 -2.57
N VAL A 185 -8.87 8.38 -3.30
CA VAL A 185 -8.85 8.32 -4.76
C VAL A 185 -7.73 7.39 -5.21
N TYR A 186 -8.09 6.35 -5.96
CA TYR A 186 -7.22 5.30 -6.44
C TYR A 186 -6.97 5.46 -7.93
N ARG A 187 -5.74 5.82 -8.31
CA ARG A 187 -5.32 6.06 -9.71
C ARG A 187 -4.35 5.00 -10.24
N GLY A 188 -3.87 4.11 -9.37
CA GLY A 188 -2.88 3.09 -9.71
C GLY A 188 -3.23 2.32 -10.98
N GLU A 189 -4.37 1.63 -11.00
CA GLU A 189 -4.78 0.81 -12.16
C GLU A 189 -5.00 1.66 -13.42
N ALA A 190 -5.60 2.85 -13.27
CA ALA A 190 -5.83 3.73 -14.41
C ALA A 190 -4.53 4.18 -15.08
N SER A 191 -3.51 4.46 -14.28
CA SER A 191 -2.20 4.90 -14.78
C SER A 191 -1.37 3.71 -15.30
N GLY A 192 -1.40 2.60 -14.56
CA GLY A 192 -0.63 1.40 -14.85
C GLY A 192 -1.07 0.67 -16.12
N PHE A 193 -2.38 0.66 -16.42
CA PHE A 193 -2.94 0.02 -17.62
C PHE A 193 -3.34 1.00 -18.73
N ASP A 194 -3.06 2.29 -18.56
CA ASP A 194 -3.55 3.34 -19.47
C ASP A 194 -5.08 3.32 -19.66
N ALA A 195 -5.79 3.07 -18.57
CA ALA A 195 -7.20 2.71 -18.56
C ALA A 195 -8.00 3.69 -17.67
N PRO A 196 -8.39 4.88 -18.16
CA PRO A 196 -9.10 5.88 -17.36
C PRO A 196 -10.37 5.35 -16.68
N HIS A 197 -11.02 4.33 -17.24
CA HIS A 197 -12.21 3.70 -16.67
C HIS A 197 -11.93 2.91 -15.37
N CYS A 198 -10.66 2.58 -15.07
CA CYS A 198 -10.23 1.96 -13.81
C CYS A 198 -10.09 2.97 -12.67
N LEU A 199 -10.13 4.28 -12.96
CA LEU A 199 -10.09 5.33 -11.93
C LEU A 199 -11.24 5.14 -10.94
N ARG A 200 -10.96 5.28 -9.65
CA ARG A 200 -11.93 4.98 -8.59
C ARG A 200 -11.79 5.95 -7.43
N ALA A 201 -12.90 6.29 -6.79
CA ALA A 201 -12.88 6.96 -5.50
C ALA A 201 -13.90 6.38 -4.53
N HIS A 202 -13.54 6.36 -3.25
CA HIS A 202 -14.44 6.05 -2.14
C HIS A 202 -14.61 7.29 -1.27
N ILE A 203 -15.87 7.66 -1.03
CA ILE A 203 -16.25 8.83 -0.23
C ILE A 203 -16.92 8.31 1.04
N TYR A 204 -16.28 8.54 2.16
CA TYR A 204 -16.75 8.19 3.50
C TYR A 204 -17.40 9.44 4.09
N GLY A 205 -18.72 9.47 4.21
CA GLY A 205 -19.49 10.66 4.60
C GLY A 205 -20.12 10.58 5.99
N GLY A 206 -20.38 11.74 6.58
CA GLY A 206 -21.07 11.87 7.86
C GLY A 206 -20.20 11.52 9.06
N LEU A 207 -18.88 11.70 8.94
CA LEU A 207 -17.90 11.49 9.99
C LEU A 207 -17.90 12.67 10.97
N ASP A 208 -17.76 12.37 12.25
CA ASP A 208 -17.43 13.37 13.27
C ASP A 208 -15.91 13.58 13.37
N ALA A 209 -15.48 14.43 14.30
CA ALA A 209 -14.05 14.70 14.50
C ALA A 209 -13.22 13.42 14.76
N TRP A 210 -13.80 12.43 15.45
CA TRP A 210 -13.14 11.16 15.70
C TRP A 210 -13.05 10.30 14.44
N GLY A 211 -14.13 10.22 13.67
CA GLY A 211 -14.18 9.54 12.38
C GLY A 211 -13.19 10.10 11.35
N LEU A 212 -12.92 11.41 11.39
CA LEU A 212 -11.95 12.07 10.50
C LEU A 212 -10.49 11.88 10.92
N GLY A 213 -10.24 11.78 12.24
CA GLY A 213 -8.91 11.79 12.83
C GLY A 213 -8.36 10.40 13.17
N GLY A 214 -9.17 9.53 13.79
CA GLY A 214 -8.73 8.19 14.21
C GLY A 214 -7.50 8.16 15.12
N THR A 215 -7.31 9.17 15.97
CA THR A 215 -6.17 9.33 16.89
C THR A 215 -6.56 9.88 18.24
#